data_AF-A0A7K2S444-F1
#
_entry.id   AF-A0A7K2S444-F1
#
_cell.length_a   1.000
_cell.length_b   1.000
_cell.length_c   1.000
_cell.angle_alpha   90.00
_cell.angle_beta   90.00
_cell.angle_gamma   90.00
#
_symmetry.space_group_name_H-M   'P 1'
#
loop_
_entity.id
_entity.type
_entity.pdbx_description
1 polymer ?
#
loop_
_entity_poly.entity_id
_entity_poly.type
_entity_poly.pdbx_seq_one_letter_code
_entity_poly.pdbx_strand_id
1 'polypeptide(L)'
;MTGTLTAGGSADRPGAVDPDAPDAVPDTAPPAPGETAAPPRRWPGRLLLAVAVLWALFVAARALLSGRWWAWNGLGLAPPVLHLVFPLVLLIPAALIRHGRRAAVGVVLLSLLLGSWQTGLHPGALLRGQPAVPAGALKVVSWNTFFWDQDSDTDAFYAYLRSRSADVYLLQEYQNARGDEPAPIDDLARIRKEFPGFHIATEGEFLTLSRFPITSARALRPDGLAPPDTSWADYWNVRVLRTDIDVDGRTLSLYNTHLPDLLNVDRNPLTPAYHRSVRQLSERRDRHFEALREDLDANGHPVVLAGDLNVLPGTGDLRWFDGLRDAADAGDSVYPATFPVSGPALWRLDWAFVSPRIDLHRQSVQDPPAALSTHRLIDLRLSLPASGASAPATEKDRS
;
A
#
# COMPACT_ATOMS: atom_id res chain seq x y z
N MET A 1 34.97 51.32 32.45
CA MET A 1 36.07 50.42 32.85
C MET A 1 36.88 50.16 31.58
N THR A 2 37.64 51.10 31.00
CA THR A 2 38.79 51.91 31.49
C THR A 2 39.97 51.10 32.02
N GLY A 3 41.10 51.16 31.27
CA GLY A 3 42.48 50.87 31.69
C GLY A 3 42.92 49.40 31.50
N THR A 4 44.13 49.06 31.05
CA THR A 4 45.37 49.85 31.00
C THR A 4 46.41 49.15 30.11
N LEU A 5 47.19 49.98 29.40
CA LEU A 5 48.45 49.69 28.72
C LEU A 5 49.55 49.26 29.70
N THR A 6 50.48 48.41 29.26
CA THR A 6 51.91 48.55 29.60
C THR A 6 52.77 48.01 28.45
N ALA A 7 53.35 48.96 27.71
CA ALA A 7 54.58 48.77 26.96
C ALA A 7 55.76 49.14 27.88
N GLY A 8 56.86 48.42 27.79
CA GLY A 8 58.11 48.73 28.48
C GLY A 8 59.26 48.13 27.69
N GLY A 9 60.00 48.98 26.98
CA GLY A 9 61.22 48.60 26.30
C GLY A 9 62.43 48.61 27.23
N SER A 10 63.52 47.98 26.77
CA SER A 10 64.86 48.53 26.98
C SER A 10 65.79 47.99 25.89
N ALA A 11 66.52 48.92 25.29
CA ALA A 11 67.60 48.69 24.36
C ALA A 11 68.85 48.15 25.08
N ASP A 12 69.68 47.46 24.32
CA ASP A 12 71.03 47.91 23.90
C ASP A 12 72.13 46.85 24.10
N ARG A 13 72.78 46.48 23.00
CA ARG A 13 74.19 46.10 22.86
C ARG A 13 74.48 45.59 21.43
N PRO A 14 75.24 46.33 20.61
CA PRO A 14 75.87 45.79 19.40
C PRO A 14 77.27 45.27 19.75
N GLY A 15 77.58 44.05 19.33
CA GLY A 15 78.88 43.44 19.59
C GLY A 15 79.30 42.47 18.50
N ALA A 16 80.37 42.85 17.81
CA ALA A 16 81.31 42.04 17.05
C ALA A 16 80.87 41.47 15.70
N VAL A 17 81.39 42.11 14.65
CA VAL A 17 81.60 41.61 13.29
C VAL A 17 82.79 40.65 13.32
N ASP A 18 82.60 39.44 12.80
CA ASP A 18 83.66 38.45 12.53
C ASP A 18 83.73 38.25 11.00
N PRO A 19 84.80 38.70 10.32
CA PRO A 19 84.92 38.56 8.88
C PRO A 19 85.98 37.50 8.54
N ASP A 20 85.60 36.22 8.51
CA ASP A 20 86.37 35.18 7.80
C ASP A 20 85.54 33.88 7.73
N ALA A 21 84.77 33.74 6.65
CA ALA A 21 84.27 32.43 6.22
C ALA A 21 84.18 32.39 4.68
N PRO A 22 84.88 31.46 4.01
CA PRO A 22 85.00 31.41 2.56
C PRO A 22 83.75 30.86 1.87
N ASP A 23 83.59 31.26 0.60
CA ASP A 23 82.55 30.90 -0.36
C ASP A 23 82.07 29.43 -0.27
N ALA A 24 80.80 29.26 0.14
CA ALA A 24 80.08 28.00 0.01
C ALA A 24 79.25 28.00 -1.27
N VAL A 25 79.58 27.06 -2.15
CA VAL A 25 78.87 26.62 -3.36
C VAL A 25 77.37 26.43 -3.08
N PRO A 26 76.45 26.79 -4.00
CA PRO A 26 75.03 26.54 -3.80
C PRO A 26 74.73 25.04 -3.88
N ASP A 27 74.58 24.41 -2.73
CA ASP A 27 74.00 23.07 -2.60
C ASP A 27 72.53 23.15 -3.00
N THR A 28 72.21 22.54 -4.14
CA THR A 28 70.84 22.21 -4.54
C THR A 28 70.18 21.37 -3.45
N ALA A 29 69.25 21.98 -2.71
CA ALA A 29 68.41 21.27 -1.76
C ALA A 29 67.72 20.07 -2.44
N PRO A 30 67.77 18.86 -1.85
CA PRO A 30 67.01 17.73 -2.36
C PRO A 30 65.51 18.03 -2.28
N PRO A 31 64.70 17.56 -3.25
CA PRO A 31 63.26 17.77 -3.24
C PRO A 31 62.68 17.22 -1.94
N ALA A 32 61.85 18.03 -1.26
CA ALA A 32 61.17 17.66 -0.04
C ALA A 32 60.47 16.29 -0.20
N PRO A 33 60.55 15.39 0.81
CA PRO A 33 59.89 14.09 0.74
C PRO A 33 58.40 14.31 0.48
N GLY A 34 57.94 13.76 -0.65
CA GLY A 34 56.60 13.98 -1.17
C GLY A 34 55.54 13.80 -0.08
N GLU A 35 54.61 14.75 -0.05
CA GLU A 35 53.35 14.62 0.67
C GLU A 35 52.80 13.22 0.40
N THR A 36 52.89 12.35 1.40
CA THR A 36 52.27 11.03 1.36
C THR A 36 50.78 11.29 1.32
N ALA A 37 50.21 11.27 0.12
CA ALA A 37 48.79 11.44 -0.10
C ALA A 37 48.05 10.53 0.90
N ALA A 38 47.32 11.16 1.83
CA ALA A 38 46.59 10.44 2.87
C ALA A 38 45.76 9.33 2.20
N PRO A 39 45.79 8.09 2.72
CA PRO A 39 45.10 6.99 2.06
C PRO A 39 43.64 7.38 1.84
N PRO A 40 43.09 7.16 0.63
CA PRO A 40 41.74 7.61 0.30
C PRO A 40 40.78 7.07 1.36
N ARG A 41 40.07 7.97 2.04
CA ARG A 41 39.12 7.61 3.12
C ARG A 41 38.11 6.61 2.58
N ARG A 42 38.24 5.34 2.98
CA ARG A 42 37.40 4.22 2.51
C ARG A 42 36.01 4.19 3.17
N TRP A 43 35.77 5.06 4.14
CA TRP A 43 34.55 5.08 4.95
C TRP A 43 33.26 5.38 4.17
N PRO A 44 33.21 6.35 3.22
CA PRO A 44 31.99 6.62 2.46
C PRO A 44 31.53 5.42 1.61
N GLY A 45 32.47 4.70 0.99
CA GLY A 45 32.14 3.50 0.21
C GLY A 45 31.64 2.33 1.08
N ARG A 46 32.21 2.16 2.28
CA ARG A 46 31.75 1.16 3.25
C ARG A 46 30.37 1.49 3.81
N LEU A 47 30.11 2.76 4.13
CA LEU A 47 28.81 3.22 4.61
C LEU A 47 27.73 3.02 3.55
N LEU A 48 28.01 3.42 2.30
CA LEU A 48 27.08 3.23 1.20
C LEU A 48 26.76 1.75 0.96
N LEU A 49 27.78 0.89 0.96
CA LEU A 49 27.57 -0.56 0.83
C LEU A 49 26.73 -1.09 2.00
N ALA A 50 26.98 -0.66 3.24
CA ALA A 50 26.20 -1.06 4.40
C ALA A 50 24.72 -0.63 4.26
N VAL A 51 24.46 0.61 3.84
CA VAL A 51 23.08 1.10 3.58
C VAL A 51 22.40 0.28 2.48
N ALA A 52 23.10 0.01 1.37
CA ALA A 52 22.56 -0.79 0.27
C ALA A 52 22.25 -2.22 0.70
N VAL A 53 23.13 -2.85 1.49
CA VAL A 53 22.93 -4.20 2.04
C VAL A 53 21.76 -4.22 3.01
N LEU A 54 21.69 -3.27 3.95
CA LEU A 54 20.58 -3.18 4.92
C LEU A 54 19.24 -3.00 4.21
N TRP A 55 19.19 -2.17 3.17
CA TRP A 55 17.99 -1.98 2.38
C TRP A 55 17.61 -3.24 1.57
N ALA A 56 18.56 -3.89 0.91
CA ALA A 56 18.31 -5.15 0.21
C ALA A 56 17.79 -6.23 1.16
N LEU A 57 18.36 -6.34 2.36
CA LEU A 57 17.90 -7.25 3.41
C LEU A 57 16.49 -6.89 3.89
N PHE A 58 16.17 -5.59 4.05
CA PHE A 58 14.83 -5.14 4.39
C PHE A 58 13.80 -5.52 3.32
N VAL A 59 14.10 -5.29 2.04
CA VAL A 59 13.22 -5.65 0.91
C VAL A 59 13.03 -7.17 0.82
N ALA A 60 14.10 -7.95 1.03
CA ALA A 60 14.03 -9.42 1.05
C ALA A 60 13.22 -9.93 2.25
N ALA A 61 13.46 -9.39 3.43
CA ALA A 61 12.71 -9.74 4.64
C ALA A 61 11.24 -9.39 4.49
N ARG A 62 10.90 -8.27 3.85
CA ARG A 62 9.50 -7.92 3.54
C ARG A 62 8.81 -8.96 2.66
N ALA A 63 9.46 -9.39 1.59
CA ALA A 63 8.92 -10.45 0.72
C ALA A 63 8.64 -11.76 1.47
N LEU A 64 9.53 -12.12 2.40
CA LEU A 64 9.47 -13.38 3.13
C LEU A 64 8.54 -13.35 4.33
N LEU A 65 8.41 -12.21 5.01
CA LEU A 65 7.76 -12.10 6.32
C LEU A 65 6.42 -11.37 6.27
N SER A 66 6.22 -10.43 5.34
CA SER A 66 4.97 -9.67 5.27
C SER A 66 3.80 -10.58 4.88
N GLY A 67 2.73 -10.53 5.66
CA GLY A 67 1.57 -11.43 5.50
C GLY A 67 1.79 -12.87 5.97
N ARG A 68 2.92 -13.14 6.64
CA ARG A 68 3.28 -14.45 7.22
C ARG A 68 3.69 -14.37 8.68
N TRP A 69 4.22 -13.22 9.10
CA TRP A 69 4.62 -12.98 10.48
C TRP A 69 4.13 -11.62 10.95
N TRP A 70 3.22 -11.63 11.94
CA TRP A 70 2.54 -10.45 12.47
C TRP A 70 3.49 -9.32 12.90
N ALA A 71 4.68 -9.64 13.43
CA ALA A 71 5.61 -8.62 13.90
C ALA A 71 6.18 -7.78 12.75
N TRP A 72 6.16 -8.31 11.52
CA TRP A 72 6.58 -7.58 10.34
C TRP A 72 5.57 -6.52 9.89
N ASN A 73 4.29 -6.64 10.27
CA ASN A 73 3.24 -5.69 9.84
C ASN A 73 3.60 -4.24 10.16
N GLY A 74 4.21 -3.98 11.33
CA GLY A 74 4.67 -2.63 11.70
C GLY A 74 5.92 -2.16 10.94
N LEU A 75 6.89 -3.06 10.74
CA LEU A 75 8.16 -2.72 10.10
C LEU A 75 8.03 -2.55 8.58
N GLY A 76 7.08 -3.25 7.96
CA GLY A 76 6.91 -3.35 6.51
C GLY A 76 6.07 -2.24 5.86
N LEU A 77 5.63 -1.23 6.60
CA LEU A 77 4.69 -0.17 6.16
C LEU A 77 5.29 0.94 5.30
N ALA A 78 6.56 0.85 4.95
CA ALA A 78 7.15 1.79 3.99
C ALA A 78 6.27 1.89 2.73
N PRO A 79 5.95 3.12 2.25
CA PRO A 79 5.24 3.30 1.00
C PRO A 79 5.80 2.40 -0.11
N PRO A 80 4.98 1.59 -0.79
CA PRO A 80 5.46 0.62 -1.77
C PRO A 80 6.39 1.21 -2.84
N VAL A 81 6.18 2.46 -3.24
CA VAL A 81 7.02 3.17 -4.22
C VAL A 81 8.49 3.35 -3.76
N LEU A 82 8.74 3.38 -2.45
CA LEU A 82 10.11 3.51 -1.93
C LEU A 82 10.97 2.28 -2.23
N HIS A 83 10.36 1.09 -2.38
CA HIS A 83 11.06 -0.14 -2.78
C HIS A 83 11.72 -0.04 -4.14
N LEU A 84 11.31 0.93 -4.97
CA LEU A 84 11.94 1.27 -6.24
C LEU A 84 12.78 2.55 -6.17
N VAL A 85 12.21 3.64 -5.64
CA VAL A 85 12.86 4.96 -5.66
C VAL A 85 14.14 4.97 -4.85
N PHE A 86 14.16 4.36 -3.67
CA PHE A 86 15.32 4.41 -2.80
C PHE A 86 16.55 3.69 -3.41
N PRO A 87 16.45 2.45 -3.92
CA PRO A 87 17.54 1.85 -4.68
C PRO A 87 17.98 2.64 -5.92
N LEU A 88 17.05 3.26 -6.65
CA LEU A 88 17.40 4.12 -7.80
C LEU A 88 18.28 5.30 -7.37
N VAL A 89 17.95 5.94 -6.24
CA VAL A 89 18.77 7.03 -5.67
C VAL A 89 20.13 6.52 -5.23
N LEU A 90 20.21 5.33 -4.62
CA LEU A 90 21.50 4.73 -4.21
C LEU A 90 22.40 4.34 -5.38
N LEU A 91 21.84 4.10 -6.58
CA LEU A 91 22.62 3.70 -7.76
C LEU A 91 23.61 4.80 -8.18
N ILE A 92 23.25 6.07 -8.04
CA ILE A 92 24.10 7.22 -8.40
C ILE A 92 25.40 7.21 -7.60
N PRO A 93 25.41 7.34 -6.26
CA PRO A 93 26.65 7.29 -5.50
C PRO A 93 27.35 5.93 -5.62
N ALA A 94 26.61 4.81 -5.79
CA ALA A 94 27.21 3.49 -5.97
C ALA A 94 28.04 3.38 -7.26
N ALA A 95 27.63 4.08 -8.32
CA ALA A 95 28.38 4.16 -9.56
C ALA A 95 29.63 5.05 -9.47
N LEU A 96 29.62 6.05 -8.57
CA LEU A 96 30.67 7.07 -8.43
C LEU A 96 31.80 6.68 -7.47
N ILE A 97 31.59 5.72 -6.57
CA ILE A 97 32.66 5.25 -5.66
C ILE A 97 33.75 4.45 -6.41
N ARG A 98 35.01 4.62 -6.01
CA ARG A 98 36.15 3.88 -6.62
C ARG A 98 36.32 2.48 -6.04
N HIS A 99 36.24 2.33 -4.72
CA HIS A 99 36.42 1.06 -4.03
C HIS A 99 35.08 0.44 -3.68
N GLY A 100 34.89 -0.86 -3.98
CA GLY A 100 33.64 -1.56 -3.70
C GLY A 100 32.50 -1.29 -4.68
N ARG A 101 32.73 -0.51 -5.75
CA ARG A 101 31.74 -0.16 -6.79
C ARG A 101 30.93 -1.35 -7.27
N ARG A 102 31.59 -2.43 -7.70
CA ARG A 102 30.91 -3.61 -8.25
C ARG A 102 29.98 -4.26 -7.21
N ALA A 103 30.42 -4.34 -5.96
CA ALA A 103 29.60 -4.87 -4.87
C ALA A 103 28.41 -3.95 -4.58
N ALA A 104 28.64 -2.64 -4.43
CA ALA A 104 27.57 -1.67 -4.16
C ALA A 104 26.53 -1.64 -5.29
N VAL A 105 26.97 -1.54 -6.55
CA VAL A 105 26.08 -1.60 -7.73
C VAL A 105 25.34 -2.94 -7.78
N GLY A 106 26.04 -4.07 -7.57
CA GLY A 106 25.41 -5.39 -7.57
C GLY A 106 24.30 -5.53 -6.53
N VAL A 107 24.54 -5.06 -5.30
CA VAL A 107 23.54 -5.08 -4.22
C VAL A 107 22.37 -4.15 -4.52
N VAL A 108 22.64 -2.95 -5.06
CA VAL A 108 21.57 -2.01 -5.46
C VAL A 108 20.70 -2.61 -6.57
N LEU A 109 21.31 -3.24 -7.59
CA LEU A 109 20.59 -3.91 -8.67
C LEU A 109 19.76 -5.10 -8.15
N LEU A 110 20.31 -5.89 -7.24
CA LEU A 110 19.55 -6.96 -6.58
C LEU A 110 18.36 -6.39 -5.79
N SER A 111 18.56 -5.28 -5.07
CA SER A 111 17.47 -4.62 -4.36
C SER A 111 16.40 -4.07 -5.30
N LEU A 112 16.78 -3.52 -6.45
CA LEU A 112 15.83 -3.08 -7.49
C LEU A 112 15.01 -4.26 -8.02
N LEU A 113 15.68 -5.37 -8.31
CA LEU A 113 15.02 -6.59 -8.77
C LEU A 113 14.01 -7.09 -7.75
N LEU A 114 14.41 -7.18 -6.47
CA LEU A 114 13.54 -7.63 -5.38
C LEU A 114 12.45 -6.63 -5.01
N GLY A 115 12.70 -5.33 -5.18
CA GLY A 115 11.76 -4.27 -4.83
C GLY A 115 10.71 -3.99 -5.91
N SER A 116 11.04 -4.23 -7.18
CA SER A 116 10.18 -3.85 -8.32
C SER A 116 8.77 -4.46 -8.26
N TRP A 117 8.66 -5.76 -7.98
CA TRP A 117 7.38 -6.45 -7.84
C TRP A 117 6.62 -6.11 -6.55
N GLN A 118 7.29 -5.48 -5.57
CA GLN A 118 6.69 -5.05 -4.29
C GLN A 118 6.07 -3.66 -4.33
N THR A 119 6.22 -2.95 -5.46
CA THR A 119 5.73 -1.58 -5.60
C THR A 119 4.23 -1.49 -5.83
N GLY A 120 3.61 -2.52 -6.41
CA GLY A 120 2.24 -2.45 -6.93
C GLY A 120 2.10 -1.56 -8.17
N LEU A 121 3.20 -1.31 -8.89
CA LEU A 121 3.16 -0.58 -10.16
C LEU A 121 2.54 -1.43 -11.26
N HIS A 122 1.76 -0.76 -12.10
CA HIS A 122 1.09 -1.30 -13.28
C HIS A 122 1.62 -0.62 -14.54
N PRO A 123 2.88 -0.91 -14.98
CA PRO A 123 3.47 -0.24 -16.14
C PRO A 123 2.67 -0.50 -17.44
N GLY A 124 1.89 -1.58 -17.47
CA GLY A 124 0.95 -1.87 -18.56
C GLY A 124 -0.06 -0.74 -18.81
N ALA A 125 -0.37 0.10 -17.81
CA ALA A 125 -1.25 1.25 -17.98
C ALA A 125 -0.69 2.31 -18.96
N LEU A 126 0.64 2.41 -19.13
CA LEU A 126 1.26 3.30 -20.13
C LEU A 126 1.26 2.72 -21.54
N LEU A 127 1.22 1.39 -21.64
CA LEU A 127 1.44 0.66 -22.90
C LEU A 127 0.11 0.25 -23.54
N ARG A 128 -0.93 0.05 -22.74
CA ARG A 128 -2.25 -0.36 -23.22
C ARG A 128 -3.08 0.86 -23.59
N GLY A 129 -3.60 0.88 -24.82
CA GLY A 129 -4.71 1.76 -25.14
C GLY A 129 -5.92 1.42 -24.29
N GLN A 130 -6.75 2.41 -23.97
CA GLN A 130 -7.99 2.21 -23.24
C GLN A 130 -9.08 1.75 -24.22
N PRO A 131 -9.45 0.46 -24.27
CA PRO A 131 -10.47 0.00 -25.20
C PRO A 131 -11.80 0.71 -24.89
N ALA A 132 -12.63 0.83 -25.93
CA ALA A 132 -13.99 1.31 -25.76
C ALA A 132 -14.76 0.34 -24.84
N VAL A 133 -15.41 0.87 -23.82
CA VAL A 133 -16.27 0.09 -22.94
C VAL A 133 -17.56 -0.23 -23.71
N PRO A 134 -17.96 -1.50 -23.88
CA PRO A 134 -19.16 -1.86 -24.59
C PRO A 134 -20.42 -1.23 -23.98
N ALA A 135 -21.40 -0.91 -24.82
CA ALA A 135 -22.73 -0.55 -24.35
C ALA A 135 -23.32 -1.73 -23.56
N GLY A 136 -23.84 -1.46 -22.36
CA GLY A 136 -24.36 -2.48 -21.44
C GLY A 136 -23.31 -3.13 -20.53
N ALA A 137 -22.04 -2.69 -20.54
CA ALA A 137 -21.10 -3.09 -19.51
C ALA A 137 -21.56 -2.60 -18.13
N LEU A 138 -21.56 -3.51 -17.16
CA LEU A 138 -21.92 -3.25 -15.77
C LEU A 138 -20.95 -2.25 -15.16
N LYS A 139 -21.48 -1.30 -14.39
CA LYS A 139 -20.71 -0.43 -13.52
C LYS A 139 -20.77 -0.90 -12.07
N VAL A 140 -19.64 -1.35 -11.54
CA VAL A 140 -19.49 -1.70 -10.12
C VAL A 140 -18.57 -0.67 -9.46
N VAL A 141 -19.01 -0.11 -8.34
CA VAL A 141 -18.25 0.82 -7.51
C VAL A 141 -17.93 0.18 -6.19
N SER A 142 -16.68 0.27 -5.74
CA SER A 142 -16.25 -0.12 -4.39
C SER A 142 -15.64 1.07 -3.67
N TRP A 143 -16.06 1.31 -2.42
CA TRP A 143 -15.56 2.45 -1.65
C TRP A 143 -15.69 2.24 -0.14
N ASN A 144 -14.58 2.41 0.58
CA ASN A 144 -14.60 2.61 2.02
C ASN A 144 -15.04 4.06 2.30
N THR A 145 -16.18 4.19 2.96
CA THR A 145 -16.84 5.48 3.19
C THR A 145 -16.25 6.26 4.37
N PHE A 146 -15.37 5.64 5.17
CA PHE A 146 -14.77 6.24 6.36
C PHE A 146 -15.82 6.75 7.35
N PHE A 147 -16.45 5.81 8.06
CA PHE A 147 -17.59 6.05 8.96
C PHE A 147 -18.80 6.73 8.28
N TRP A 148 -19.17 6.23 7.10
CA TRP A 148 -20.33 6.67 6.34
C TRP A 148 -20.35 8.19 6.06
N ASP A 149 -21.28 8.92 6.66
CA ASP A 149 -21.48 10.36 6.45
C ASP A 149 -21.07 11.21 7.67
N GLN A 150 -20.56 10.60 8.74
CA GLN A 150 -20.50 11.21 10.08
C GLN A 150 -19.62 12.47 10.16
N ASP A 151 -18.55 12.54 9.37
CA ASP A 151 -17.63 13.67 9.33
C ASP A 151 -17.88 14.62 8.14
N SER A 152 -19.01 14.46 7.46
CA SER A 152 -19.30 15.15 6.20
C SER A 152 -20.70 15.76 6.15
N ASP A 153 -20.96 16.59 5.14
CA ASP A 153 -22.33 17.00 4.83
C ASP A 153 -23.08 15.82 4.21
N THR A 154 -24.10 15.31 4.92
CA THR A 154 -24.81 14.10 4.49
C THR A 154 -25.46 14.25 3.11
N ASP A 155 -26.04 15.40 2.78
CA ASP A 155 -26.68 15.59 1.48
C ASP A 155 -25.64 15.57 0.35
N ALA A 156 -24.47 16.18 0.58
CA ALA A 156 -23.32 16.13 -0.33
C ALA A 156 -22.76 14.71 -0.46
N PHE A 157 -22.70 13.94 0.63
CA PHE A 157 -22.27 12.53 0.62
C PHE A 157 -23.18 11.68 -0.30
N TYR A 158 -24.49 11.73 -0.08
CA TYR A 158 -25.44 10.99 -0.93
C TYR A 158 -25.49 11.53 -2.37
N ALA A 159 -25.34 12.84 -2.58
CA ALA A 159 -25.21 13.41 -3.92
C ALA A 159 -23.95 12.91 -4.65
N TYR A 160 -22.83 12.80 -3.93
CA TYR A 160 -21.59 12.25 -4.47
C TYR A 160 -21.77 10.77 -4.86
N LEU A 161 -22.31 9.94 -3.97
CA LEU A 161 -22.59 8.53 -4.28
C LEU A 161 -23.49 8.40 -5.53
N ARG A 162 -24.61 9.12 -5.58
CA ARG A 162 -25.53 9.10 -6.74
C ARG A 162 -24.87 9.59 -8.03
N SER A 163 -23.99 10.58 -7.95
CA SER A 163 -23.25 11.08 -9.11
C SER A 163 -22.38 10.01 -9.79
N ARG A 164 -22.01 8.94 -9.07
CA ARG A 164 -21.27 7.82 -9.64
C ARG A 164 -22.12 7.00 -10.61
N SER A 165 -23.44 7.00 -10.46
CA SER A 165 -24.38 6.30 -11.36
C SER A 165 -24.01 4.83 -11.62
N ALA A 166 -23.58 4.12 -10.56
CA ALA A 166 -23.25 2.70 -10.64
C ALA A 166 -24.50 1.82 -10.66
N ASP A 167 -24.35 0.64 -11.24
CA ASP A 167 -25.37 -0.40 -11.19
C ASP A 167 -25.26 -1.20 -9.90
N VAL A 168 -24.05 -1.32 -9.36
CA VAL A 168 -23.76 -1.95 -8.08
C VAL A 168 -22.80 -1.07 -7.26
N TYR A 169 -23.08 -0.89 -5.98
CA TYR A 169 -22.19 -0.27 -5.00
C TYR A 169 -21.82 -1.29 -3.93
N LEU A 170 -20.53 -1.44 -3.66
CA LEU A 170 -19.93 -2.23 -2.59
C LEU A 170 -19.31 -1.24 -1.61
N LEU A 171 -20.02 -0.94 -0.52
CA LEU A 171 -19.64 0.10 0.43
C LEU A 171 -19.17 -0.53 1.74
N GLN A 172 -18.06 -0.03 2.26
CA GLN A 172 -17.48 -0.40 3.55
C GLN A 172 -17.65 0.74 4.55
N GLU A 173 -17.56 0.42 5.84
CA GLU A 173 -17.78 1.35 6.95
C GLU A 173 -19.15 2.03 6.93
N TYR A 174 -20.20 1.29 6.56
CA TYR A 174 -21.59 1.69 6.84
C TYR A 174 -21.85 1.57 8.35
N GLN A 175 -21.39 2.58 9.09
CA GLN A 175 -21.40 2.59 10.55
C GLN A 175 -21.37 4.02 11.11
N ASN A 176 -21.77 4.17 12.37
CA ASN A 176 -21.58 5.38 13.16
C ASN A 176 -20.23 5.34 13.89
N ALA A 177 -19.62 6.51 14.08
CA ALA A 177 -18.53 6.69 15.04
C ALA A 177 -19.11 7.09 16.41
N ARG A 178 -19.19 6.15 17.38
CA ARG A 178 -19.72 6.44 18.72
C ARG A 178 -18.57 6.53 19.73
N GLY A 179 -17.98 7.72 19.85
CA GLY A 179 -16.74 7.88 20.62
C GLY A 179 -15.60 7.16 19.90
N ASP A 180 -14.84 6.34 20.62
CA ASP A 180 -13.70 5.58 20.05
C ASP A 180 -14.10 4.21 19.47
N GLU A 181 -15.40 3.86 19.43
CA GLU A 181 -15.87 2.57 18.93
C GLU A 181 -16.87 2.68 17.75
N PRO A 182 -16.76 1.78 16.76
CA PRO A 182 -17.78 1.60 15.74
C PRO A 182 -19.13 1.20 16.34
N ALA A 183 -20.21 1.78 15.84
CA ALA A 183 -21.57 1.43 16.21
C ALA A 183 -22.44 1.21 14.97
N PRO A 184 -23.45 0.31 15.03
CA PRO A 184 -24.34 0.09 13.91
C PRO A 184 -25.10 1.37 13.55
N ILE A 185 -25.36 1.55 12.26
CA ILE A 185 -26.22 2.61 11.73
C ILE A 185 -27.45 1.97 11.05
N ASP A 186 -28.62 2.54 11.29
CA ASP A 186 -29.87 2.14 10.64
C ASP A 186 -30.44 3.32 9.84
N ASP A 187 -29.78 3.61 8.71
CA ASP A 187 -30.17 4.66 7.76
C ASP A 187 -30.83 4.06 6.49
N LEU A 188 -31.35 2.84 6.59
CA LEU A 188 -31.92 2.12 5.44
C LEU A 188 -33.13 2.86 4.83
N ALA A 189 -33.89 3.60 5.64
CA ALA A 189 -34.99 4.41 5.15
C ALA A 189 -34.51 5.53 4.20
N ARG A 190 -33.41 6.20 4.56
CA ARG A 190 -32.79 7.23 3.72
C ARG A 190 -32.14 6.61 2.48
N ILE A 191 -31.42 5.52 2.62
CA ILE A 191 -30.82 4.80 1.48
C ILE A 191 -31.89 4.45 0.44
N ARG A 192 -33.04 3.91 0.85
CA ARG A 192 -34.15 3.59 -0.07
C ARG A 192 -34.71 4.84 -0.78
N LYS A 193 -34.70 5.99 -0.12
CA LYS A 193 -35.13 7.27 -0.70
C LYS A 193 -34.12 7.79 -1.73
N GLU A 194 -32.83 7.70 -1.42
CA GLU A 194 -31.74 8.18 -2.29
C GLU A 194 -31.46 7.25 -3.47
N PHE A 195 -31.69 5.94 -3.31
CA PHE A 195 -31.49 4.91 -4.33
C PHE A 195 -32.78 4.14 -4.63
N PRO A 196 -33.80 4.81 -5.21
CA PRO A 196 -35.06 4.16 -5.53
C PRO A 196 -34.84 3.05 -6.57
N GLY A 197 -35.45 1.88 -6.32
CA GLY A 197 -35.34 0.71 -7.20
C GLY A 197 -34.07 -0.12 -7.02
N PHE A 198 -33.17 0.25 -6.11
CA PHE A 198 -32.05 -0.61 -5.74
C PHE A 198 -32.48 -1.66 -4.72
N HIS A 199 -31.97 -2.88 -4.91
CA HIS A 199 -31.94 -3.95 -3.92
C HIS A 199 -30.81 -3.69 -2.92
N ILE A 200 -31.06 -4.00 -1.65
CA ILE A 200 -30.15 -3.69 -0.55
C ILE A 200 -29.82 -4.98 0.21
N ALA A 201 -28.53 -5.23 0.44
CA ALA A 201 -28.06 -6.19 1.42
C ALA A 201 -27.10 -5.49 2.38
N THR A 202 -27.25 -5.73 3.68
CA THR A 202 -26.38 -5.18 4.72
C THR A 202 -26.17 -6.22 5.81
N GLU A 203 -24.96 -6.25 6.34
CA GLU A 203 -24.55 -7.13 7.43
C GLU A 203 -23.20 -6.66 7.98
N GLY A 204 -23.05 -6.60 9.30
CA GLY A 204 -21.92 -5.88 9.91
C GLY A 204 -21.83 -4.44 9.37
N GLU A 205 -20.62 -4.01 9.00
CA GLU A 205 -20.36 -2.67 8.43
C GLU A 205 -20.59 -2.58 6.90
N PHE A 206 -21.07 -3.65 6.26
CA PHE A 206 -21.17 -3.69 4.81
C PHE A 206 -22.53 -3.25 4.31
N LEU A 207 -22.52 -2.57 3.16
CA LEU A 207 -23.71 -2.25 2.39
C LEU A 207 -23.46 -2.57 0.91
N THR A 208 -24.29 -3.44 0.36
CA THR A 208 -24.38 -3.68 -1.08
C THR A 208 -25.67 -3.07 -1.61
N LEU A 209 -25.55 -2.18 -2.59
CA LEU A 209 -26.68 -1.66 -3.36
C LEU A 209 -26.60 -2.21 -4.78
N SER A 210 -27.70 -2.75 -5.32
CA SER A 210 -27.73 -3.30 -6.68
C SER A 210 -29.01 -2.91 -7.42
N ARG A 211 -28.90 -2.48 -8.68
CA ARG A 211 -30.05 -2.35 -9.60
C ARG A 211 -30.64 -3.69 -10.01
N PHE A 212 -29.86 -4.75 -9.86
CA PHE A 212 -30.23 -6.13 -10.17
C PHE A 212 -30.74 -6.85 -8.93
N PRO A 213 -31.69 -7.80 -9.07
CA PRO A 213 -32.19 -8.58 -7.95
C PRO A 213 -31.05 -9.26 -7.19
N ILE A 214 -31.03 -9.06 -5.87
CA ILE A 214 -30.18 -9.83 -4.96
C ILE A 214 -30.87 -11.17 -4.70
N THR A 215 -30.24 -12.26 -5.11
CA THR A 215 -30.78 -13.63 -4.97
C THR A 215 -30.25 -14.31 -3.71
N SER A 216 -29.11 -13.87 -3.19
CA SER A 216 -28.53 -14.36 -1.94
C SER A 216 -27.62 -13.30 -1.32
N ALA A 217 -27.59 -13.24 0.02
CA ALA A 217 -26.62 -12.48 0.78
C ALA A 217 -26.06 -13.35 1.91
N ARG A 218 -24.74 -13.43 2.01
CA ARG A 218 -24.03 -14.28 2.97
C ARG A 218 -22.84 -13.51 3.53
N ALA A 219 -22.89 -13.22 4.82
CA ALA A 219 -21.70 -12.80 5.55
C ALA A 219 -20.85 -14.00 5.94
N LEU A 220 -19.55 -13.90 5.68
CA LEU A 220 -18.59 -14.93 6.10
C LEU A 220 -18.19 -14.66 7.55
N ARG A 221 -18.42 -15.67 8.40
CA ARG A 221 -18.14 -15.64 9.83
C ARG A 221 -17.24 -16.83 10.16
N PRO A 222 -15.91 -16.65 10.23
CA PRO A 222 -15.01 -17.76 10.52
C PRO A 222 -15.19 -18.23 11.97
N ASP A 223 -15.04 -19.54 12.16
CA ASP A 223 -15.10 -20.15 13.48
C ASP A 223 -13.84 -19.88 14.31
N GLY A 224 -13.98 -20.00 15.63
CA GLY A 224 -12.87 -19.95 16.57
C GLY A 224 -12.21 -18.58 16.70
N LEU A 225 -12.90 -17.50 16.31
CA LEU A 225 -12.53 -16.14 16.68
C LEU A 225 -12.76 -15.93 18.18
N ALA A 226 -11.81 -15.30 18.86
CA ALA A 226 -12.06 -14.81 20.21
C ALA A 226 -13.24 -13.80 20.17
N PRO A 227 -14.14 -13.77 21.16
CA PRO A 227 -15.16 -12.72 21.24
C PRO A 227 -14.49 -11.35 21.30
N PRO A 228 -14.88 -10.39 20.43
CA PRO A 228 -14.42 -9.01 20.56
C PRO A 228 -15.06 -8.37 21.81
N ASP A 229 -14.32 -7.50 22.47
CA ASP A 229 -14.82 -6.73 23.63
C ASP A 229 -15.55 -5.48 23.12
N THR A 230 -16.73 -5.68 22.53
CA THR A 230 -17.59 -4.60 22.04
C THR A 230 -19.06 -5.05 22.02
N SER A 231 -19.96 -4.08 22.05
CA SER A 231 -21.41 -4.29 21.93
C SER A 231 -21.86 -4.73 20.53
N TRP A 232 -21.02 -4.53 19.51
CA TRP A 232 -21.33 -4.87 18.12
C TRP A 232 -20.31 -5.87 17.55
N ALA A 233 -20.44 -7.14 17.95
CA ALA A 233 -19.49 -8.19 17.58
C ALA A 233 -19.41 -8.43 16.06
N ASP A 234 -20.48 -8.18 15.30
CA ASP A 234 -20.51 -8.36 13.86
C ASP A 234 -19.53 -7.44 13.11
N TYR A 235 -19.19 -6.26 13.66
CA TYR A 235 -18.13 -5.41 13.09
C TYR A 235 -16.79 -6.16 12.96
N TRP A 236 -16.46 -7.01 13.94
CA TRP A 236 -15.21 -7.80 13.96
C TRP A 236 -15.37 -9.20 13.33
N ASN A 237 -16.57 -9.76 13.41
CA ASN A 237 -16.84 -11.14 13.01
C ASN A 237 -17.32 -11.26 11.55
N VAL A 238 -17.76 -10.17 10.94
CA VAL A 238 -18.13 -10.09 9.52
C VAL A 238 -17.15 -9.14 8.85
N ARG A 239 -16.21 -9.68 8.08
CA ARG A 239 -15.22 -8.89 7.32
C ARG A 239 -15.33 -9.10 5.81
N VAL A 240 -16.32 -9.89 5.40
CA VAL A 240 -16.72 -10.14 4.01
C VAL A 240 -18.23 -10.32 3.94
N LEU A 241 -18.90 -9.56 3.07
CA LEU A 241 -20.28 -9.78 2.66
C LEU A 241 -20.31 -10.23 1.19
N ARG A 242 -20.65 -11.49 0.95
CA ARG A 242 -20.96 -11.99 -0.39
C ARG A 242 -22.42 -11.68 -0.72
N THR A 243 -22.64 -11.05 -1.85
CA THR A 243 -23.96 -10.82 -2.42
C THR A 243 -24.01 -11.42 -3.82
N ASP A 244 -24.96 -12.31 -4.07
CA ASP A 244 -25.21 -12.84 -5.40
C ASP A 244 -26.34 -12.05 -6.05
N ILE A 245 -26.10 -11.55 -7.27
CA ILE A 245 -27.09 -10.80 -8.05
C ILE A 245 -27.40 -11.51 -9.36
N ASP A 246 -28.63 -11.35 -9.86
CA ASP A 246 -29.05 -11.85 -11.15
C ASP A 246 -28.95 -10.77 -12.25
N VAL A 247 -27.98 -10.93 -13.15
CA VAL A 247 -27.79 -10.06 -14.31
C VAL A 247 -28.21 -10.79 -15.57
N ASP A 248 -29.42 -10.49 -16.03
CA ASP A 248 -30.03 -11.08 -17.24
C ASP A 248 -30.05 -12.63 -17.20
N GLY A 249 -30.44 -13.21 -16.07
CA GLY A 249 -30.51 -14.67 -15.87
C GLY A 249 -29.16 -15.34 -15.54
N ARG A 250 -28.12 -14.55 -15.20
CA ARG A 250 -26.80 -15.03 -14.79
C ARG A 250 -26.43 -14.51 -13.43
N THR A 251 -26.03 -15.42 -12.54
CA THR A 251 -25.52 -15.06 -11.22
C THR A 251 -24.13 -14.45 -11.32
N LEU A 252 -23.96 -13.25 -10.76
CA LEU A 252 -22.66 -12.66 -10.44
C LEU A 252 -22.51 -12.59 -8.91
N SER A 253 -21.42 -13.15 -8.39
CA SER A 253 -21.09 -13.06 -6.97
C SER A 253 -20.18 -11.86 -6.71
N LEU A 254 -20.63 -11.00 -5.79
CA LEU A 254 -19.95 -9.78 -5.37
C LEU A 254 -19.46 -9.98 -3.94
N TYR A 255 -18.15 -9.93 -3.71
CA TYR A 255 -17.55 -10.00 -2.38
C TYR A 255 -17.15 -8.59 -1.97
N ASN A 256 -17.95 -8.00 -1.08
CA ASN A 256 -17.65 -6.73 -0.43
C ASN A 256 -16.74 -7.04 0.78
N THR A 257 -15.52 -6.49 0.78
CA THR A 257 -14.47 -6.86 1.74
C THR A 257 -13.97 -5.64 2.50
N HIS A 258 -13.77 -5.81 3.80
CA HIS A 258 -13.04 -4.87 4.65
C HIS A 258 -12.29 -5.72 5.67
N LEU A 259 -10.98 -5.93 5.53
CA LEU A 259 -10.23 -6.78 6.47
C LEU A 259 -9.63 -5.96 7.61
N PRO A 260 -9.43 -6.54 8.81
CA PRO A 260 -8.89 -5.81 9.95
C PRO A 260 -7.55 -5.12 9.63
N ASP A 261 -7.29 -3.97 10.21
CA ASP A 261 -6.07 -3.20 10.00
C ASP A 261 -4.79 -4.00 10.26
N LEU A 262 -3.71 -3.59 9.60
CA LEU A 262 -2.37 -4.15 9.84
C LEU A 262 -1.81 -3.77 11.21
N LEU A 263 -2.21 -2.61 11.75
CA LEU A 263 -1.77 -2.07 13.04
C LEU A 263 -2.94 -1.58 13.88
N ASN A 264 -2.65 -1.34 15.16
CA ASN A 264 -3.51 -0.53 16.02
C ASN A 264 -2.83 0.83 16.24
N VAL A 265 -3.25 1.85 15.49
CA VAL A 265 -2.63 3.19 15.52
C VAL A 265 -2.97 3.98 16.78
N ASP A 266 -4.00 3.58 17.52
CA ASP A 266 -4.43 4.21 18.77
C ASP A 266 -3.59 3.80 19.99
N ARG A 267 -2.67 2.84 19.81
CA ARG A 267 -1.82 2.31 20.88
C ARG A 267 -0.35 2.65 20.66
N ASN A 268 0.35 2.97 21.74
CA ASN A 268 1.79 3.23 21.70
C ASN A 268 2.57 1.96 21.27
N PRO A 269 3.35 2.02 20.17
CA PRO A 269 4.06 0.87 19.61
C PRO A 269 5.17 0.31 20.50
N LEU A 270 5.57 1.03 21.55
CA LEU A 270 6.56 0.60 22.54
C LEU A 270 5.96 -0.23 23.69
N THR A 271 4.65 -0.49 23.66
CA THR A 271 3.94 -1.16 24.75
C THR A 271 3.60 -2.62 24.42
N PRO A 272 3.60 -3.53 25.41
CA PRO A 272 3.12 -4.90 25.21
C PRO A 272 1.66 -4.98 24.74
N ALA A 273 0.84 -3.98 25.08
CA ALA A 273 -0.55 -3.91 24.66
C ALA A 273 -0.69 -3.73 23.15
N TYR A 274 0.15 -2.89 22.54
CA TYR A 274 0.20 -2.74 21.09
C TYR A 274 0.55 -4.07 20.41
N HIS A 275 1.64 -4.72 20.83
CA HIS A 275 2.06 -5.99 20.20
C HIS A 275 1.04 -7.11 20.34
N ARG A 276 0.35 -7.20 21.50
CA ARG A 276 -0.78 -8.12 21.66
C ARG A 276 -1.93 -7.79 20.69
N SER A 277 -2.27 -6.52 20.53
CA SER A 277 -3.31 -6.10 19.60
C SER A 277 -2.95 -6.41 18.15
N VAL A 278 -1.73 -6.09 17.69
CA VAL A 278 -1.26 -6.41 16.33
C VAL A 278 -1.27 -7.91 16.08
N ARG A 279 -0.85 -8.71 17.07
CA ARG A 279 -0.92 -10.18 16.97
C ARG A 279 -2.36 -10.67 16.84
N GLN A 280 -3.28 -10.16 17.66
CA GLN A 280 -4.70 -10.51 17.60
C GLN A 280 -5.33 -10.10 16.26
N LEU A 281 -5.01 -8.92 15.73
CA LEU A 281 -5.45 -8.48 14.40
C LEU A 281 -4.95 -9.44 13.32
N SER A 282 -3.67 -9.85 13.37
CA SER A 282 -3.11 -10.83 12.44
C SER A 282 -3.82 -12.18 12.51
N GLU A 283 -4.03 -12.72 13.71
CA GLU A 283 -4.73 -14.00 13.89
C GLU A 283 -6.18 -13.94 13.39
N ARG A 284 -6.88 -12.80 13.58
CA ARG A 284 -8.21 -12.58 13.02
C ARG A 284 -8.18 -12.48 11.49
N ARG A 285 -7.21 -11.76 10.93
CA ARG A 285 -7.04 -11.63 9.47
C ARG A 285 -6.88 -12.99 8.82
N ASP A 286 -6.01 -13.84 9.36
CA ASP A 286 -5.77 -15.19 8.82
C ASP A 286 -7.07 -16.02 8.77
N ARG A 287 -7.89 -15.98 9.83
CA ARG A 287 -9.19 -16.67 9.85
C ARG A 287 -10.19 -16.14 8.83
N HIS A 288 -10.22 -14.82 8.64
CA HIS A 288 -11.07 -14.20 7.61
C HIS A 288 -10.58 -14.52 6.20
N PHE A 289 -9.27 -14.58 5.98
CA PHE A 289 -8.69 -15.02 4.71
C PHE A 289 -9.01 -16.48 4.41
N GLU A 290 -8.91 -17.37 5.40
CA GLU A 290 -9.28 -18.78 5.26
C GLU A 290 -10.75 -18.94 4.86
N ALA A 291 -11.68 -18.33 5.59
CA ALA A 291 -13.10 -18.39 5.26
C ALA A 291 -13.42 -17.79 3.89
N LEU A 292 -12.76 -16.69 3.52
CA LEU A 292 -12.90 -16.09 2.18
C LEU A 292 -12.40 -17.04 1.09
N ARG A 293 -11.22 -17.65 1.27
CA ARG A 293 -10.65 -18.60 0.31
C ARG A 293 -11.55 -19.82 0.13
N GLU A 294 -12.05 -20.38 1.23
CA GLU A 294 -12.98 -21.51 1.22
C GLU A 294 -14.27 -21.18 0.47
N ASP A 295 -14.87 -20.00 0.71
CA ASP A 295 -16.08 -19.59 -0.03
C ASP A 295 -15.78 -19.36 -1.52
N LEU A 296 -14.64 -18.74 -1.86
CA LEU A 296 -14.21 -18.55 -3.25
C LEU A 296 -13.97 -19.88 -3.97
N ASP A 297 -13.36 -20.87 -3.31
CA ASP A 297 -13.14 -22.21 -3.86
C ASP A 297 -14.44 -22.98 -4.08
N ALA A 298 -15.41 -22.81 -3.19
CA ALA A 298 -16.74 -23.40 -3.31
C ALA A 298 -17.63 -22.68 -4.34
N ASN A 299 -17.29 -21.46 -4.76
CA ASN A 299 -18.12 -20.65 -5.63
C ASN A 299 -17.91 -20.94 -7.12
N GLY A 300 -18.94 -21.49 -7.75
CA GLY A 300 -18.95 -21.78 -9.19
C GLY A 300 -19.30 -20.60 -10.10
N HIS A 301 -19.68 -19.44 -9.56
CA HIS A 301 -20.13 -18.27 -10.34
C HIS A 301 -18.97 -17.34 -10.74
N PRO A 302 -19.15 -16.45 -11.75
CA PRO A 302 -18.27 -15.31 -11.94
C PRO A 302 -18.18 -14.47 -10.65
N VAL A 303 -16.97 -14.04 -10.31
CA VAL A 303 -16.68 -13.30 -9.07
C VAL A 303 -16.10 -11.92 -9.36
N VAL A 304 -16.65 -10.91 -8.68
CA VAL A 304 -15.96 -9.64 -8.38
C VAL A 304 -15.74 -9.59 -6.88
N LEU A 305 -14.50 -9.40 -6.46
CA LEU A 305 -14.13 -9.16 -5.08
C LEU A 305 -13.55 -7.76 -4.98
N ALA A 306 -14.09 -6.90 -4.13
CA ALA A 306 -13.58 -5.55 -3.99
C ALA A 306 -13.81 -4.97 -2.58
N GLY A 307 -12.95 -4.04 -2.22
CA GLY A 307 -13.01 -3.29 -0.96
C GLY A 307 -11.64 -3.15 -0.32
N ASP A 308 -11.64 -2.71 0.93
CA ASP A 308 -10.42 -2.45 1.69
C ASP A 308 -9.86 -3.75 2.29
N LEU A 309 -8.83 -4.31 1.66
CA LEU A 309 -8.21 -5.52 2.19
C LEU A 309 -7.19 -5.23 3.28
N ASN A 310 -6.81 -3.96 3.49
CA ASN A 310 -5.67 -3.61 4.32
C ASN A 310 -4.42 -4.45 3.94
N VAL A 311 -4.23 -4.74 2.65
CA VAL A 311 -3.12 -5.53 2.10
C VAL A 311 -2.24 -4.64 1.26
N LEU A 312 -0.93 -4.64 1.55
CA LEU A 312 0.03 -3.91 0.74
C LEU A 312 0.46 -4.72 -0.49
N PRO A 313 0.83 -4.04 -1.59
CA PRO A 313 1.43 -4.69 -2.75
C PRO A 313 2.67 -5.52 -2.43
N GLY A 314 2.81 -6.62 -3.16
CA GLY A 314 3.91 -7.60 -3.05
C GLY A 314 4.17 -8.12 -1.65
N THR A 315 3.12 -8.23 -0.84
CA THR A 315 3.15 -8.95 0.43
C THR A 315 2.67 -10.38 0.23
N GLY A 316 2.98 -11.26 1.17
CA GLY A 316 2.54 -12.65 1.12
C GLY A 316 1.02 -12.79 1.11
N ASP A 317 0.26 -11.83 1.63
CA ASP A 317 -1.21 -11.91 1.74
C ASP A 317 -1.90 -12.02 0.37
N LEU A 318 -1.26 -11.59 -0.72
CA LEU A 318 -1.84 -11.69 -2.06
C LEU A 318 -2.11 -13.14 -2.50
N ARG A 319 -1.43 -14.13 -1.89
CA ARG A 319 -1.65 -15.58 -2.13
C ARG A 319 -3.10 -16.01 -1.90
N TRP A 320 -3.83 -15.33 -1.01
CA TRP A 320 -5.21 -15.68 -0.69
C TRP A 320 -6.17 -15.42 -1.87
N PHE A 321 -5.75 -14.59 -2.82
CA PHE A 321 -6.52 -14.21 -4.01
C PHE A 321 -6.04 -14.91 -5.28
N ASP A 322 -5.17 -15.92 -5.14
CA ASP A 322 -4.71 -16.73 -6.27
C ASP A 322 -5.90 -17.31 -7.05
N GLY A 323 -5.79 -17.30 -8.37
CA GLY A 323 -6.87 -17.66 -9.29
C GLY A 323 -7.80 -16.51 -9.67
N LEU A 324 -7.71 -15.35 -9.00
CA LEU A 324 -8.32 -14.11 -9.46
C LEU A 324 -7.29 -13.22 -10.16
N ARG A 325 -7.75 -12.29 -10.99
CA ARG A 325 -6.91 -11.26 -11.65
C ARG A 325 -7.08 -9.94 -10.94
N ASP A 326 -5.98 -9.22 -10.71
CA ASP A 326 -6.01 -7.85 -10.22
C ASP A 326 -6.68 -6.95 -11.27
N ALA A 327 -7.75 -6.25 -10.89
CA ALA A 327 -8.48 -5.39 -11.79
C ALA A 327 -7.64 -4.19 -12.29
N ALA A 328 -6.61 -3.79 -11.54
CA ALA A 328 -5.71 -2.73 -11.94
C ALA A 328 -4.90 -3.06 -13.22
N ASP A 329 -4.82 -4.33 -13.62
CA ASP A 329 -4.24 -4.71 -14.92
C ASP A 329 -5.03 -4.17 -16.12
N ALA A 330 -6.32 -3.85 -15.93
CA ALA A 330 -7.18 -3.16 -16.89
C ALA A 330 -7.33 -1.66 -16.58
N GLY A 331 -6.47 -1.13 -15.72
CA GLY A 331 -6.49 0.26 -15.28
C GLY A 331 -5.79 1.24 -16.21
N ASP A 332 -5.98 2.52 -15.94
CA ASP A 332 -5.30 3.66 -16.60
C ASP A 332 -4.20 4.28 -15.73
N SER A 333 -4.05 3.83 -14.48
CA SER A 333 -3.04 4.34 -13.55
C SER A 333 -1.85 3.39 -13.42
N VAL A 334 -0.65 3.95 -13.57
CA VAL A 334 0.61 3.24 -13.28
C VAL A 334 0.73 2.92 -11.79
N TYR A 335 0.14 3.75 -10.93
CA TYR A 335 0.18 3.58 -9.50
C TYR A 335 -1.22 3.80 -8.91
N PRO A 336 -2.05 2.74 -8.87
CA PRO A 336 -3.43 2.82 -8.39
C PRO A 336 -3.46 2.85 -6.85
N ALA A 337 -2.78 3.83 -6.25
CA ALA A 337 -2.82 4.05 -4.81
C ALA A 337 -4.20 4.59 -4.41
N THR A 338 -4.70 4.08 -3.28
CA THR A 338 -6.08 4.28 -2.83
C THR A 338 -6.17 4.98 -1.48
N PHE A 339 -5.08 5.08 -0.73
CA PHE A 339 -5.08 5.62 0.63
C PHE A 339 -4.22 6.89 0.76
N PRO A 340 -4.80 8.08 0.48
CA PRO A 340 -4.21 9.39 0.76
C PRO A 340 -4.35 9.79 2.24
N VAL A 341 -3.32 9.53 3.04
CA VAL A 341 -3.24 10.08 4.41
C VAL A 341 -2.94 11.59 4.34
N SER A 342 -3.98 12.43 4.29
CA SER A 342 -3.89 13.91 4.29
C SER A 342 -2.92 14.53 3.26
N GLY A 343 -2.64 13.81 2.16
CA GLY A 343 -1.57 14.13 1.21
C GLY A 343 -1.61 13.20 -0.02
N PRO A 344 -0.48 12.99 -0.73
CA PRO A 344 -0.48 12.08 -1.87
C PRO A 344 -0.85 10.66 -1.43
N ALA A 345 -1.61 9.94 -2.26
CA ALA A 345 -1.87 8.52 -2.04
C ALA A 345 -0.57 7.73 -2.24
N LEU A 346 0.00 7.28 -1.14
CA LEU A 346 1.27 6.55 -1.07
C LEU A 346 1.10 5.06 -0.78
N TRP A 347 -0.14 4.62 -0.53
CA TRP A 347 -0.47 3.22 -0.28
C TRP A 347 -1.68 2.80 -1.11
N ARG A 348 -1.71 1.53 -1.46
CA ARG A 348 -2.86 0.83 -2.03
C ARG A 348 -3.31 -0.19 -0.99
N LEU A 349 -4.49 0.02 -0.43
CA LEU A 349 -5.11 -0.85 0.59
C LEU A 349 -6.41 -1.45 0.08
N ASP A 350 -7.10 -0.69 -0.77
CA ASP A 350 -8.28 -1.12 -1.49
C ASP A 350 -7.90 -1.88 -2.76
N TRP A 351 -8.55 -3.02 -2.97
CA TRP A 351 -8.32 -3.87 -4.11
C TRP A 351 -9.64 -4.18 -4.82
N ALA A 352 -9.50 -4.53 -6.09
CA ALA A 352 -10.53 -5.19 -6.84
C ALA A 352 -9.89 -6.36 -7.59
N PHE A 353 -10.49 -7.54 -7.46
CA PHE A 353 -10.11 -8.76 -8.13
C PHE A 353 -11.31 -9.31 -8.90
N VAL A 354 -11.05 -9.87 -10.07
CA VAL A 354 -12.08 -10.48 -10.91
C VAL A 354 -11.69 -11.89 -11.30
N SER A 355 -12.67 -12.79 -11.33
CA SER A 355 -12.45 -14.14 -11.86
C SER A 355 -12.05 -14.11 -13.34
N PRO A 356 -11.35 -15.13 -13.86
CA PRO A 356 -10.98 -15.22 -15.28
C PRO A 356 -12.16 -15.22 -16.25
N ARG A 357 -13.37 -15.52 -15.76
CA ARG A 357 -14.60 -15.57 -16.56
C ARG A 357 -15.22 -14.20 -16.83
N ILE A 358 -14.76 -13.14 -16.15
CA ILE A 358 -15.28 -11.78 -16.33
C ILE A 358 -14.47 -11.04 -17.40
N ASP A 359 -15.17 -10.41 -18.34
CA ASP A 359 -14.53 -9.48 -19.27
C ASP A 359 -14.43 -8.11 -18.60
N LEU A 360 -13.28 -7.82 -17.99
CA LEU A 360 -13.00 -6.53 -17.39
C LEU A 360 -12.48 -5.57 -18.46
N HIS A 361 -13.27 -4.54 -18.76
CA HIS A 361 -12.98 -3.56 -19.80
C HIS A 361 -12.16 -2.38 -19.29
N ARG A 362 -12.41 -1.98 -18.04
CA ARG A 362 -11.73 -0.85 -17.42
C ARG A 362 -11.78 -0.94 -15.90
N GLN A 363 -10.69 -0.55 -15.27
CA GLN A 363 -10.66 -0.12 -13.87
C GLN A 363 -10.21 1.35 -13.82
N SER A 364 -10.79 2.13 -12.93
CA SER A 364 -10.26 3.47 -12.61
C SER A 364 -10.32 3.72 -11.11
N VAL A 365 -9.34 4.47 -10.60
CA VAL A 365 -9.32 4.97 -9.23
C VAL A 365 -9.75 6.43 -9.26
N GLN A 366 -10.75 6.79 -8.47
CA GLN A 366 -11.32 8.13 -8.43
C GLN A 366 -11.06 8.77 -7.07
N ASP A 367 -10.65 10.04 -7.09
CA ASP A 367 -10.51 10.85 -5.87
C ASP A 367 -11.89 11.40 -5.46
N PRO A 368 -12.48 10.94 -4.34
CA PRO A 368 -13.61 11.65 -3.76
C PRO A 368 -13.16 13.00 -3.20
N PRO A 369 -14.09 13.95 -2.99
CA PRO A 369 -13.80 15.13 -2.19
C PRO A 369 -13.19 14.72 -0.84
N ALA A 370 -12.09 15.36 -0.44
CA ALA A 370 -11.31 14.96 0.74
C ALA A 370 -12.09 14.96 2.06
N ALA A 371 -13.21 15.68 2.12
CA ALA A 371 -14.09 15.71 3.28
C ALA A 371 -15.04 14.49 3.38
N LEU A 372 -15.12 13.65 2.34
CA LEU A 372 -16.06 12.51 2.32
C LEU A 372 -15.42 11.17 2.68
N SER A 373 -14.12 10.97 2.43
CA SER A 373 -13.40 9.76 2.84
C SER A 373 -11.90 9.96 2.66
N THR A 374 -11.12 9.23 3.46
CA THR A 374 -9.67 9.09 3.32
C THR A 374 -9.28 8.02 2.28
N HIS A 375 -10.24 7.28 1.74
CA HIS A 375 -10.06 6.28 0.70
C HIS A 375 -10.54 6.78 -0.66
N ARG A 376 -9.80 6.39 -1.70
CA ARG A 376 -10.20 6.58 -3.10
C ARG A 376 -11.15 5.47 -3.52
N LEU A 377 -12.06 5.83 -4.40
CA LEU A 377 -13.09 4.94 -4.93
C LEU A 377 -12.55 4.13 -6.10
N ILE A 378 -12.91 2.85 -6.17
CA ILE A 378 -12.61 1.96 -7.31
C ILE A 378 -13.86 1.83 -8.20
N ASP A 379 -13.73 2.16 -9.48
CA ASP A 379 -14.78 2.02 -10.51
C ASP A 379 -14.37 0.92 -11.50
N LEU A 380 -15.24 -0.07 -11.68
CA LEU A 380 -15.07 -1.20 -12.58
C LEU A 380 -16.11 -1.18 -13.69
N ARG A 381 -15.65 -1.40 -14.93
CA ARG A 381 -16.51 -1.64 -16.10
C ARG A 381 -16.29 -3.05 -16.61
N LEU A 382 -17.31 -3.89 -16.53
CA LEU A 382 -17.18 -5.31 -16.83
C LEU A 382 -18.41 -5.90 -17.54
N SER A 383 -18.20 -7.03 -18.20
CA SER A 383 -19.27 -7.83 -18.78
C SER A 383 -19.18 -9.28 -18.31
N LEU A 384 -20.35 -9.92 -18.24
CA LEU A 384 -20.44 -11.35 -18.00
C LEU A 384 -20.34 -12.12 -19.32
N PRO A 385 -19.70 -13.30 -19.33
CA PRO A 385 -19.46 -14.06 -20.54
C PRO A 385 -20.78 -14.52 -21.14
N ALA A 386 -20.92 -14.46 -22.46
CA ALA A 386 -22.13 -14.87 -23.17
C ALA A 386 -22.57 -16.29 -22.76
N SER A 387 -23.87 -16.53 -22.64
CA SER A 387 -24.43 -17.81 -22.20
C SER A 387 -23.86 -18.97 -23.05
N GLY A 388 -23.24 -19.95 -22.38
CA GLY A 388 -22.67 -21.14 -23.03
C GLY A 388 -21.17 -21.07 -23.37
N ALA A 389 -20.48 -19.97 -23.10
CA ALA A 389 -19.01 -19.94 -23.18
C ALA A 389 -18.40 -20.78 -22.04
N SER A 390 -17.71 -21.86 -22.38
CA SER A 390 -16.88 -22.59 -21.41
C SER A 390 -15.76 -21.69 -20.89
N ALA A 391 -15.42 -21.84 -19.61
CA ALA A 391 -14.25 -21.16 -19.06
C ALA A 391 -13.01 -21.53 -19.88
N PRO A 392 -12.11 -20.57 -20.19
CA PRO A 392 -10.82 -20.93 -20.77
C PRO A 392 -10.11 -21.91 -19.83
N ALA A 393 -9.52 -22.97 -20.39
CA ALA A 393 -8.79 -23.98 -19.64
C ALA A 393 -7.77 -23.29 -18.73
N THR A 394 -7.81 -23.62 -17.44
CA THR A 394 -6.84 -23.07 -16.48
C THR A 394 -5.49 -23.74 -16.70
N GLU A 395 -4.40 -23.08 -16.33
CA GLU A 395 -3.04 -23.65 -16.42
C GLU A 395 -2.90 -24.96 -15.61
N LYS A 396 -3.77 -25.13 -14.61
CA LYS A 396 -3.93 -26.34 -13.80
C LYS A 396 -4.48 -27.53 -14.60
N ASP A 397 -5.23 -27.28 -15.68
CA ASP A 397 -5.77 -28.31 -16.58
C ASP A 397 -4.76 -28.74 -17.66
N ARG A 398 -3.57 -28.11 -17.70
CA ARG A 398 -2.48 -28.39 -18.63
C ARG A 398 -1.26 -29.05 -17.98
N SER A 399 -1.35 -29.39 -16.69
CA SER A 399 -0.26 -29.97 -15.89
C SER A 399 -0.46 -31.48 -15.69
#